data_AF-A0A954R6L7-F1
#
_entry.id   AF-A0A954R6L7-F1
#
_cell.length_a   1.000
_cell.length_b   1.000
_cell.length_c   1.000
_cell.angle_alpha   90.00
_cell.angle_beta   90.00
_cell.angle_gamma   90.00
#
_symmetry.space_group_name_H-M   'P 1'
#
loop_
_entity.id
_entity.type
_entity.pdbx_description
1 polymer ?
#
loop_
_entity_poly.entity_id
_entity_poly.type
_entity_poly.pdbx_seq_one_letter_code
_entity_poly.pdbx_strand_id
1 'polypeptide(L)'
;MPAAISAFQEVPDPVGSTTTVDPFITNIKPGPGSAGDEVGQQVTFVATALDPSLFFPGDATANPPIPDGLPRIDTNGVLTYRLAVDVNQMVPFPTILVQVVARDDGAIGNGPVVTNRFNPALASPSTPNLYDGATLSVIDQHGNLAIFELDDAGLPGVGATNGLPHMAIPFSSADSQASLNQKIIAAINAPPAASVLLAGTGPWVAQAFVDAATQEIQFTNSTSVVAAAPGGVSSLDAIFAVRRSNESAPRTFTILPDPINDPPEFTVNTSLLAASYPEDSAAVTIDDFIVDARPGPVTALDELLSQTVQVHSVTSTPGAFAQLDVIVNSVTGKGSLTFKTNQDVNSATHDLTVVVTLKDGNEAVDPDVKFTSKTFTITVDPVNDLPEFSMPVKQLTRSEDAGLVSFPGFATNILAGPATAIDETTIPATRQAVHFVRVSNTNDGLFDELPSISASGELTFRTKQDQNGQSIVVMRLMDDGTIPARTPSDAAQSIVDQTFTITISPINDAPTFRIAGTAASLEDAGSVVIPGFLADILPGPPSATDEAAQTLTVHATPIDP
;
A
#
# COMPACT_ATOMS: atom_id res chain seq x y z
N MET A 1 -10.24 -6.11 -41.45
CA MET A 1 -9.43 -5.46 -40.41
C MET A 1 -10.30 -4.39 -39.75
N PRO A 2 -10.68 -4.57 -38.47
CA PRO A 2 -11.39 -3.54 -37.71
C PRO A 2 -10.50 -2.30 -37.51
N ALA A 3 -11.11 -1.14 -37.28
CA ALA A 3 -10.40 0.14 -37.08
C ALA A 3 -9.73 0.24 -35.70
N ALA A 4 -10.25 -0.47 -34.71
CA ALA A 4 -9.72 -0.54 -33.36
C ALA A 4 -9.85 -1.96 -32.81
N ILE A 5 -8.90 -2.35 -31.96
CA ILE A 5 -9.00 -3.54 -31.13
C ILE A 5 -8.86 -3.10 -29.66
N SER A 6 -9.84 -3.49 -28.85
CA SER A 6 -9.83 -3.38 -27.39
C SER A 6 -9.94 -4.81 -26.90
N ALA A 7 -8.87 -5.31 -26.29
CA ALA A 7 -8.85 -6.70 -25.86
C ALA A 7 -7.83 -7.02 -24.77
N PHE A 8 -7.07 -6.04 -24.24
CA PHE A 8 -5.96 -6.40 -23.35
C PHE A 8 -5.80 -5.49 -22.15
N GLN A 9 -6.00 -6.15 -21.01
CA GLN A 9 -5.37 -5.91 -19.73
C GLN A 9 -3.86 -5.77 -19.91
N GLU A 10 -3.27 -4.73 -19.31
CA GLU A 10 -1.84 -4.69 -19.03
C GLU A 10 -1.40 -6.00 -18.37
N VAL A 11 -0.12 -6.38 -18.42
CA VAL A 11 0.31 -7.58 -17.69
C VAL A 11 1.16 -7.10 -16.53
N PRO A 12 0.75 -7.34 -15.27
CA PRO A 12 1.49 -6.89 -14.10
C PRO A 12 2.79 -7.69 -13.87
N ASP A 13 3.24 -8.51 -14.83
CA ASP A 13 4.33 -9.45 -14.66
C ASP A 13 5.48 -9.20 -15.67
N PRO A 14 6.73 -9.00 -15.21
CA PRO A 14 7.91 -8.99 -16.07
C PRO A 14 8.11 -10.31 -16.87
N VAL A 15 7.41 -11.40 -16.53
CA VAL A 15 7.59 -12.73 -17.12
C VAL A 15 6.54 -13.08 -18.20
N GLY A 16 6.83 -12.70 -19.45
CA GLY A 16 6.73 -13.61 -20.60
C GLY A 16 5.40 -13.84 -21.34
N SER A 17 4.28 -13.22 -20.98
CA SER A 17 3.03 -13.43 -21.75
C SER A 17 2.90 -12.44 -22.92
N THR A 18 3.07 -12.93 -24.15
CA THR A 18 2.67 -12.21 -25.36
C THR A 18 1.16 -12.25 -25.53
N THR A 19 0.61 -11.12 -25.89
CA THR A 19 -0.80 -10.97 -26.25
C THR A 19 -1.04 -11.57 -27.62
N THR A 20 -2.03 -12.45 -27.74
CA THR A 20 -2.48 -13.03 -29.01
C THR A 20 -3.94 -12.66 -29.25
N VAL A 21 -4.22 -12.03 -30.39
CA VAL A 21 -5.58 -11.65 -30.80
C VAL A 21 -6.04 -12.62 -31.87
N ASP A 22 -7.14 -13.32 -31.62
CA ASP A 22 -7.82 -14.18 -32.59
C ASP A 22 -7.99 -13.49 -33.96
N PRO A 23 -8.08 -14.24 -35.08
CA PRO A 23 -7.91 -13.71 -36.43
C PRO A 23 -8.70 -12.42 -36.70
N PHE A 24 -8.01 -11.27 -36.64
CA PHE A 24 -8.62 -9.94 -36.81
C PHE A 24 -8.47 -9.44 -38.27
N ILE A 25 -7.62 -10.11 -39.05
CA ILE A 25 -7.60 -10.03 -40.52
C ILE A 25 -8.24 -11.31 -41.08
N THR A 26 -9.30 -11.13 -41.86
CA THR A 26 -10.04 -12.23 -42.51
C THR A 26 -10.02 -12.07 -44.02
N ASN A 27 -10.37 -13.14 -44.74
CA ASN A 27 -10.36 -13.19 -46.22
C ASN A 27 -8.99 -12.88 -46.83
N ILE A 28 -7.92 -13.37 -46.21
CA ILE A 28 -6.54 -13.23 -46.69
C ILE A 28 -6.42 -14.00 -48.02
N LYS A 29 -6.04 -13.30 -49.09
CA LYS A 29 -5.82 -13.84 -50.43
C LYS A 29 -4.57 -13.18 -51.02
N PRO A 30 -3.66 -13.92 -51.69
CA PRO A 30 -2.45 -13.34 -52.27
C PRO A 30 -2.74 -12.33 -53.39
N GLY A 31 -3.85 -12.55 -54.11
CA GLY A 31 -4.38 -11.59 -55.08
C GLY A 31 -5.86 -11.84 -55.43
N PRO A 32 -6.39 -11.14 -56.45
CA PRO A 32 -7.75 -11.38 -56.92
C PRO A 32 -7.87 -12.80 -57.47
N GLY A 33 -8.95 -13.52 -57.12
CA GLY A 33 -9.12 -14.94 -57.49
C GLY A 33 -9.22 -15.26 -58.99
N SER A 34 -9.08 -14.25 -59.85
CA SER A 34 -8.94 -14.36 -61.30
C SER A 34 -7.48 -14.51 -61.77
N ALA A 35 -6.49 -14.34 -60.89
CA ALA A 35 -5.08 -14.49 -61.20
C ALA A 35 -4.68 -15.98 -61.11
N GLY A 36 -3.97 -16.48 -62.14
CA GLY A 36 -3.69 -17.91 -62.33
C GLY A 36 -2.39 -18.38 -61.66
N ASP A 37 -1.56 -17.46 -61.21
CA ASP A 37 -0.28 -17.67 -60.53
C ASP A 37 -0.41 -17.76 -58.99
N GLU A 38 -1.59 -17.46 -58.45
CA GLU A 38 -1.93 -17.39 -57.03
C GLU A 38 -1.90 -18.74 -56.29
N VAL A 39 -1.82 -19.86 -57.03
CA VAL A 39 -1.89 -21.21 -56.46
C VAL A 39 -0.56 -21.54 -55.77
N GLY A 40 -0.60 -21.60 -54.44
CA GLY A 40 0.55 -21.93 -53.59
C GLY A 40 1.29 -20.70 -53.05
N GLN A 41 0.91 -19.49 -53.48
CA GLN A 41 1.44 -18.24 -52.96
C GLN A 41 0.98 -17.99 -51.51
N GLN A 42 1.81 -17.31 -50.73
CA GLN A 42 1.60 -16.98 -49.33
C GLN A 42 1.59 -15.47 -49.12
N VAL A 43 0.69 -15.01 -48.25
CA VAL A 43 0.66 -13.62 -47.79
C VAL A 43 1.40 -13.51 -46.46
N THR A 44 2.37 -12.63 -46.42
CA THR A 44 3.04 -12.17 -45.22
C THR A 44 2.54 -10.78 -44.84
N PHE A 45 2.69 -10.39 -43.58
CA PHE A 45 2.30 -9.06 -43.10
C PHE A 45 3.49 -8.36 -42.48
N VAL A 46 3.63 -7.07 -42.79
CA VAL A 46 4.54 -6.16 -42.11
C VAL A 46 3.70 -5.22 -41.26
N ALA A 47 3.82 -5.32 -39.95
CA ALA A 47 3.22 -4.39 -39.00
C ALA A 47 4.28 -3.41 -38.50
N THR A 48 3.94 -2.12 -38.45
CA THR A 48 4.82 -1.03 -38.02
C THR A 48 4.09 -0.17 -37.01
N ALA A 49 4.57 -0.19 -35.76
CA ALA A 49 4.11 0.72 -34.73
C ALA A 49 4.61 2.14 -35.02
N LEU A 50 3.73 3.14 -34.92
CA LEU A 50 4.11 4.54 -35.10
C LEU A 50 5.02 5.03 -33.96
N ASP A 51 4.80 4.49 -32.75
CA ASP A 51 5.69 4.65 -31.61
C ASP A 51 6.14 3.27 -31.10
N PRO A 52 7.32 2.79 -31.55
CA PRO A 52 7.87 1.51 -31.10
C PRO A 52 8.26 1.47 -29.62
N SER A 53 8.41 2.62 -28.95
CA SER A 53 8.82 2.67 -27.53
C SER A 53 7.75 2.15 -26.57
N LEU A 54 6.50 2.08 -27.03
CA LEU A 54 5.36 1.53 -26.29
C LEU A 54 5.31 -0.01 -26.32
N PHE A 55 6.30 -0.66 -26.94
CA PHE A 55 6.43 -2.11 -27.00
C PHE A 55 7.65 -2.59 -26.23
N PHE A 56 7.58 -3.80 -25.68
CA PHE A 56 8.68 -4.39 -24.93
C PHE A 56 9.91 -4.57 -25.85
N PRO A 57 11.14 -4.23 -25.39
CA PRO A 57 12.35 -4.28 -26.23
C PRO A 57 12.82 -5.72 -26.46
N GLY A 58 12.13 -6.46 -27.32
CA GLY A 58 12.51 -7.80 -27.77
C GLY A 58 12.45 -8.89 -26.70
N ASP A 59 11.64 -9.92 -26.94
CA ASP A 59 11.59 -11.10 -26.08
C ASP A 59 11.64 -12.38 -26.94
N ALA A 60 12.85 -12.95 -27.03
CA ALA A 60 13.08 -14.22 -27.71
C ALA A 60 12.58 -15.44 -26.91
N THR A 61 12.22 -15.25 -25.64
CA THR A 61 11.71 -16.29 -24.74
C THR A 61 10.18 -16.30 -24.63
N ALA A 62 9.51 -15.28 -25.16
CA ALA A 62 8.06 -15.21 -25.27
C ALA A 62 7.48 -16.35 -26.12
N ASN A 63 6.20 -16.66 -25.90
CA ASN A 63 5.47 -17.69 -26.64
C ASN A 63 4.16 -17.10 -27.20
N PRO A 64 4.11 -16.68 -28.49
CA PRO A 64 5.16 -16.83 -29.53
C PRO A 64 6.35 -15.86 -29.37
N PRO A 65 7.55 -16.19 -29.89
CA PRO A 65 8.72 -15.30 -29.80
C PRO A 65 8.55 -13.99 -30.57
N ILE A 66 8.98 -12.88 -29.97
CA ILE A 66 8.99 -11.52 -30.56
C ILE A 66 10.37 -10.88 -30.39
N PRO A 67 11.41 -11.34 -31.12
CA PRO A 67 12.82 -10.98 -30.86
C PRO A 67 13.14 -9.48 -30.99
N ASP A 68 12.32 -8.76 -31.76
CA ASP A 68 12.43 -7.32 -32.04
C ASP A 68 11.39 -6.48 -31.28
N GLY A 69 10.49 -7.11 -30.50
CA GLY A 69 9.49 -6.42 -29.69
C GLY A 69 8.29 -5.88 -30.46
N LEU A 70 8.37 -5.84 -31.78
CA LEU A 70 7.35 -5.25 -32.65
C LEU A 70 6.13 -6.17 -32.80
N PRO A 71 4.93 -5.59 -33.05
CA PRO A 71 3.74 -6.37 -33.36
C PRO A 71 3.95 -7.25 -34.60
N ARG A 72 3.45 -8.48 -34.57
CA ARG A 72 3.54 -9.47 -35.65
C ARG A 72 2.16 -9.99 -36.03
N ILE A 73 1.94 -10.23 -37.31
CA ILE A 73 0.70 -10.82 -37.79
C ILE A 73 1.07 -12.09 -38.56
N ASP A 74 0.51 -13.22 -38.16
CA ASP A 74 0.77 -14.51 -38.82
C ASP A 74 -0.06 -14.66 -40.10
N THR A 75 0.18 -15.75 -40.84
CA THR A 75 -0.53 -16.06 -42.09
C THR A 75 -2.03 -16.34 -41.90
N ASN A 76 -2.47 -16.61 -40.67
CA ASN A 76 -3.88 -16.80 -40.31
C ASN A 76 -4.55 -15.48 -39.89
N GLY A 77 -3.81 -14.36 -39.88
CA GLY A 77 -4.33 -13.05 -39.50
C GLY A 77 -4.39 -12.84 -37.98
N VAL A 78 -3.66 -13.64 -37.20
CA VAL A 78 -3.54 -13.54 -35.74
C VAL A 78 -2.47 -12.49 -35.41
N LEU A 79 -2.79 -11.52 -34.54
CA LEU A 79 -1.85 -10.51 -34.07
C LEU A 79 -1.16 -10.98 -32.79
N THR A 80 0.17 -10.89 -32.74
CA THR A 80 0.97 -11.12 -31.54
C THR A 80 1.79 -9.88 -31.22
N TYR A 81 1.73 -9.39 -29.98
CA TYR A 81 2.55 -8.26 -29.51
C TYR A 81 2.78 -8.33 -28.00
N ARG A 82 3.71 -7.51 -27.50
CA ARG A 82 3.91 -7.27 -26.07
C ARG A 82 4.14 -5.78 -25.85
N LEU A 83 3.29 -5.16 -25.06
CA LEU A 83 3.45 -3.77 -24.67
C LEU A 83 4.61 -3.63 -23.69
N ALA A 84 5.24 -2.47 -23.65
CA ALA A 84 6.10 -2.13 -22.52
C ALA A 84 5.25 -2.16 -21.23
N VAL A 85 5.91 -2.30 -20.07
CA VAL A 85 5.22 -2.06 -18.80
C VAL A 85 4.68 -0.64 -18.86
N ASP A 86 3.56 -0.37 -18.21
CA ASP A 86 3.23 0.99 -17.80
C ASP A 86 2.84 1.91 -18.99
N VAL A 87 2.29 1.34 -20.07
CA VAL A 87 2.02 2.08 -21.34
C VAL A 87 0.71 2.85 -21.37
N ASN A 88 -0.21 2.58 -20.45
CA ASN A 88 -1.48 3.31 -20.27
C ASN A 88 -1.31 4.58 -19.41
N GLN A 89 -0.09 4.90 -18.99
CA GLN A 89 0.20 5.92 -17.96
C GLN A 89 0.09 7.38 -18.39
N MET A 90 -0.41 7.69 -19.58
CA MET A 90 -0.64 9.08 -19.98
C MET A 90 -2.13 9.32 -20.10
N VAL A 91 -2.69 10.29 -19.36
CA VAL A 91 -4.05 10.78 -19.62
C VAL A 91 -3.98 11.93 -20.62
N PRO A 92 -4.70 11.88 -21.75
CA PRO A 92 -5.58 10.78 -22.19
C PRO A 92 -4.80 9.56 -22.70
N PHE A 93 -5.29 8.36 -22.40
CA PHE A 93 -4.64 7.07 -22.72
C PHE A 93 -4.06 7.06 -24.14
N PRO A 94 -2.78 6.72 -24.34
CA PRO A 94 -2.17 6.76 -25.66
C PRO A 94 -2.85 5.71 -26.55
N THR A 95 -3.50 6.20 -27.60
CA THR A 95 -3.96 5.38 -28.72
C THR A 95 -2.72 4.87 -29.46
N ILE A 96 -2.39 3.59 -29.32
CA ILE A 96 -1.23 3.01 -30.01
C ILE A 96 -1.63 2.72 -31.45
N LEU A 97 -1.07 3.48 -32.39
CA LEU A 97 -1.37 3.34 -33.81
C LEU A 97 -0.37 2.38 -34.48
N VAL A 98 -0.90 1.36 -35.14
CA VAL A 98 -0.10 0.37 -35.89
C VAL A 98 -0.56 0.35 -37.34
N GLN A 99 0.40 0.50 -38.25
CA GLN A 99 0.21 0.35 -39.70
C GLN A 99 0.52 -1.09 -40.12
N VAL A 100 -0.26 -1.62 -41.07
CA VAL A 100 -0.09 -2.98 -41.62
C VAL A 100 -0.10 -2.92 -43.14
N VAL A 101 0.88 -3.61 -43.73
CA VAL A 101 1.00 -3.84 -45.17
C VAL A 101 1.07 -5.36 -45.39
N ALA A 102 0.18 -5.90 -46.22
CA ALA A 102 0.24 -7.29 -46.65
C ALA A 102 1.20 -7.41 -47.85
N ARG A 103 1.99 -8.48 -47.90
CA ARG A 103 2.94 -8.78 -48.98
C ARG A 103 2.74 -10.21 -49.45
N ASP A 104 2.43 -10.37 -50.71
CA ASP A 104 2.41 -11.67 -51.38
C ASP A 104 3.83 -12.13 -51.77
N ASP A 105 4.11 -13.44 -51.72
CA ASP A 105 5.38 -14.06 -52.11
C ASP A 105 5.42 -14.51 -53.58
N GLY A 106 4.34 -14.28 -54.32
CA GLY A 106 4.30 -14.39 -55.77
C GLY A 106 5.44 -13.64 -56.42
N ALA A 107 6.02 -14.24 -57.45
CA ALA A 107 6.98 -13.53 -58.28
C ALA A 107 6.29 -12.29 -58.84
N ILE A 108 6.94 -11.12 -58.72
CA ILE A 108 6.56 -9.94 -59.52
C ILE A 108 6.70 -10.38 -60.97
N GLY A 109 5.59 -10.84 -61.57
CA GLY A 109 5.68 -11.77 -62.69
C GLY A 109 6.58 -11.24 -63.81
N ASN A 110 7.42 -12.09 -64.39
CA ASN A 110 8.11 -11.80 -65.66
C ASN A 110 7.15 -11.94 -66.87
N GLY A 111 5.84 -12.10 -66.62
CA GLY A 111 4.82 -12.14 -67.66
C GLY A 111 4.71 -10.80 -68.40
N PRO A 112 4.34 -10.81 -69.69
CA PRO A 112 4.36 -9.63 -70.53
C PRO A 112 3.59 -8.47 -69.87
N VAL A 113 4.13 -7.26 -69.96
CA VAL A 113 3.34 -6.03 -69.78
C VAL A 113 2.06 -6.22 -70.58
N VAL A 114 0.89 -6.03 -69.96
CA VAL A 114 -0.37 -6.01 -70.70
C VAL A 114 -0.31 -4.79 -71.62
N THR A 115 0.27 -4.97 -72.80
CA THR A 115 0.16 -4.06 -73.92
C THR A 115 -1.28 -4.14 -74.39
N ASN A 116 -2.07 -3.12 -74.09
CA ASN A 116 -3.34 -2.93 -74.79
C ASN A 116 -2.99 -2.53 -76.23
N ARG A 117 -3.03 -3.49 -77.17
CA ARG A 117 -2.71 -3.24 -78.58
C ARG A 117 -3.85 -2.43 -79.21
N PHE A 118 -3.68 -1.11 -79.32
CA PHE A 118 -4.52 -0.30 -80.20
C PHE A 118 -4.09 -0.53 -81.66
N ASN A 119 -4.98 -1.09 -82.47
CA ASN A 119 -4.79 -1.25 -83.91
C ASN A 119 -5.39 -0.04 -84.65
N PRO A 120 -4.60 0.85 -85.27
CA PRO A 120 -5.12 2.07 -85.93
C PRO A 120 -5.67 1.83 -87.35
N ALA A 121 -5.72 0.60 -87.87
CA ALA A 121 -5.96 0.35 -89.29
C ALA A 121 -7.44 0.38 -89.78
N LEU A 122 -8.38 0.92 -89.00
CA LEU A 122 -9.78 1.12 -89.42
C LEU A 122 -10.22 2.57 -89.26
N ALA A 123 -9.52 3.51 -89.91
CA ALA A 123 -9.94 4.90 -90.02
C ALA A 123 -10.30 5.25 -91.48
N SER A 124 -11.60 5.31 -91.76
CA SER A 124 -12.15 5.99 -92.94
C SER A 124 -12.29 7.49 -92.63
N PRO A 125 -12.19 8.43 -93.60
CA PRO A 125 -11.99 9.87 -93.33
C PRO A 125 -13.21 10.65 -92.81
N SER A 126 -14.20 10.02 -92.17
CA SER A 126 -15.50 10.65 -91.88
C SER A 126 -16.00 10.56 -90.44
N THR A 127 -15.13 10.54 -89.42
CA THR A 127 -15.55 10.71 -88.02
C THR A 127 -14.64 11.68 -87.26
N PRO A 128 -15.19 12.67 -86.54
CA PRO A 128 -14.45 13.56 -85.64
C PRO A 128 -14.21 12.91 -84.26
N ASN A 129 -13.23 13.46 -83.52
CA ASN A 129 -12.81 13.15 -82.13
C ASN A 129 -12.12 11.80 -81.90
N LEU A 130 -10.77 11.83 -81.85
CA LEU A 130 -9.91 10.67 -81.58
C LEU A 130 -9.18 10.75 -80.22
N TYR A 131 -9.46 11.74 -79.37
CA TYR A 131 -8.78 11.93 -78.08
C TYR A 131 -9.70 12.21 -76.88
N ASP A 132 -11.02 12.23 -77.07
CA ASP A 132 -12.00 12.38 -75.98
C ASP A 132 -12.04 11.08 -75.16
N GLY A 133 -11.68 11.15 -73.86
CA GLY A 133 -11.65 10.01 -72.94
C GLY A 133 -10.30 9.29 -72.76
N ALA A 134 -9.18 9.87 -73.22
CA ALA A 134 -7.86 9.33 -72.88
C ALA A 134 -7.51 9.62 -71.42
N THR A 135 -7.42 8.57 -70.60
CA THR A 135 -7.04 8.64 -69.18
C THR A 135 -5.56 8.29 -69.00
N LEU A 136 -4.79 9.21 -68.43
CA LEU A 136 -3.42 9.00 -67.99
C LEU A 136 -3.42 8.72 -66.48
N SER A 137 -2.91 7.57 -66.07
CA SER A 137 -2.83 7.18 -64.66
C SER A 137 -1.37 7.21 -64.21
N VAL A 138 -1.05 8.07 -63.24
CA VAL A 138 0.30 8.19 -62.66
C VAL A 138 0.25 7.73 -61.21
N ILE A 139 1.20 6.88 -60.82
CA ILE A 139 1.33 6.39 -59.44
C ILE A 139 2.66 6.90 -58.88
N ASP A 140 2.62 7.57 -57.74
CA ASP A 140 3.83 8.04 -57.06
C ASP A 140 4.60 6.90 -56.37
N GLN A 141 5.78 7.21 -55.83
CA GLN A 141 6.63 6.25 -55.10
C GLN A 141 6.01 5.73 -53.79
N HIS A 142 4.86 6.26 -53.37
CA HIS A 142 4.10 5.83 -52.20
C HIS A 142 2.79 5.12 -52.58
N GLY A 143 2.54 4.86 -53.87
CA GLY A 143 1.40 4.08 -54.35
C GLY A 143 0.11 4.89 -54.58
N ASN A 144 0.16 6.23 -54.53
CA ASN A 144 -1.02 7.07 -54.74
C ASN A 144 -1.34 7.19 -56.24
N LEU A 145 -2.55 6.82 -56.65
CA LEU A 145 -3.01 6.89 -58.04
C LEU A 145 -3.65 8.24 -58.36
N ALA A 146 -3.05 8.99 -59.27
CA ALA A 146 -3.66 10.16 -59.91
C ALA A 146 -4.13 9.79 -61.32
N ILE A 147 -5.44 9.90 -61.57
CA ILE A 147 -6.06 9.73 -62.89
C ILE A 147 -6.24 11.12 -63.50
N PHE A 148 -5.68 11.33 -64.69
CA PHE A 148 -5.79 12.53 -65.49
C PHE A 148 -6.63 12.26 -66.72
N GLU A 149 -7.77 12.93 -66.85
CA GLU A 149 -8.54 12.96 -68.10
C GLU A 149 -8.05 14.13 -68.96
N LEU A 150 -7.83 13.88 -70.24
CA LEU A 150 -7.52 14.92 -71.22
C LEU A 150 -8.83 15.35 -71.88
N ASP A 151 -9.23 16.60 -71.66
CA ASP A 151 -10.38 17.22 -72.35
C ASP A 151 -9.90 18.41 -73.18
N ASP A 152 -10.28 18.44 -74.46
CA ASP A 152 -10.05 19.58 -75.36
C ASP A 152 -11.26 20.50 -75.27
N ALA A 153 -11.33 21.29 -74.19
CA ALA A 153 -12.56 21.96 -73.85
C ALA A 153 -12.79 23.24 -74.68
N GLY A 154 -13.66 23.15 -75.68
CA GLY A 154 -14.59 24.23 -75.99
C GLY A 154 -15.82 24.14 -75.07
N LEU A 155 -15.74 24.68 -73.84
CA LEU A 155 -16.84 24.70 -72.86
C LEU A 155 -18.04 25.55 -73.36
N PRO A 156 -19.32 25.22 -73.04
CA PRO A 156 -19.78 24.89 -71.69
C PRO A 156 -20.85 23.78 -71.57
N GLY A 157 -20.79 22.98 -70.50
CA GLY A 157 -21.90 22.12 -70.09
C GLY A 157 -21.45 20.83 -69.40
N VAL A 158 -21.63 20.78 -68.08
CA VAL A 158 -21.51 19.56 -67.28
C VAL A 158 -22.48 18.50 -67.82
N GLY A 159 -21.94 17.35 -68.21
CA GLY A 159 -22.69 16.23 -68.76
C GLY A 159 -22.15 14.88 -68.30
N ALA A 160 -22.29 14.60 -67.00
CA ALA A 160 -22.31 13.27 -66.38
C ALA A 160 -21.12 12.33 -66.60
N THR A 161 -20.07 12.49 -65.79
CA THR A 161 -19.29 11.37 -65.26
C THR A 161 -19.35 11.40 -63.72
N ASN A 162 -20.11 10.46 -63.15
CA ASN A 162 -20.07 9.92 -61.78
C ASN A 162 -19.76 10.82 -60.54
N GLY A 163 -20.03 12.13 -60.56
CA GLY A 163 -20.25 12.92 -59.33
C GLY A 163 -19.08 13.03 -58.34
N LEU A 164 -17.83 12.84 -58.78
CA LEU A 164 -16.64 13.11 -57.97
C LEU A 164 -16.13 14.54 -58.22
N PRO A 165 -15.71 15.30 -57.19
CA PRO A 165 -15.10 16.61 -57.38
C PRO A 165 -13.73 16.47 -58.06
N HIS A 166 -13.45 17.25 -59.11
CA HIS A 166 -12.16 17.26 -59.80
C HIS A 166 -11.36 18.52 -59.45
N MET A 167 -10.05 18.38 -59.22
CA MET A 167 -9.13 19.51 -59.10
C MET A 167 -8.48 19.81 -60.46
N ALA A 168 -8.75 20.99 -61.04
CA ALA A 168 -8.18 21.38 -62.34
C ALA A 168 -6.84 22.09 -62.18
N ILE A 169 -5.79 21.62 -62.88
CA ILE A 169 -4.49 22.31 -62.97
C ILE A 169 -4.41 23.04 -64.32
N PRO A 170 -4.49 24.38 -64.35
CA PRO A 170 -4.36 25.15 -65.58
C PRO A 170 -2.90 25.26 -66.03
N PHE A 171 -2.66 25.13 -67.33
CA PHE A 171 -1.34 25.34 -67.95
C PHE A 171 -1.42 26.24 -69.20
N SER A 172 -0.33 26.96 -69.47
CA SER A 172 -0.23 27.91 -70.59
C SER A 172 1.10 27.77 -71.36
N SER A 173 1.17 28.39 -72.54
CA SER A 173 2.41 28.46 -73.34
C SER A 173 3.56 29.22 -72.68
N ALA A 174 3.35 29.82 -71.49
CA ALA A 174 4.36 30.51 -70.71
C ALA A 174 4.96 29.65 -69.58
N ASP A 175 4.41 28.46 -69.29
CA ASP A 175 4.92 27.58 -68.24
C ASP A 175 6.14 26.76 -68.72
N SER A 176 7.22 26.75 -67.93
CA SER A 176 8.38 25.88 -68.20
C SER A 176 8.14 24.46 -67.68
N GLN A 177 8.84 23.47 -68.24
CA GLN A 177 8.72 22.05 -67.85
C GLN A 177 8.88 21.84 -66.33
N ALA A 178 9.83 22.53 -65.70
CA ALA A 178 10.06 22.45 -64.26
C ALA A 178 8.90 23.04 -63.42
N SER A 179 8.27 24.12 -63.91
CA SER A 179 7.12 24.74 -63.25
C SER A 179 5.88 23.85 -63.33
N LEU A 180 5.70 23.18 -64.47
CA LEU A 180 4.61 22.22 -64.67
C LEU A 180 4.76 21.01 -63.75
N ASN A 181 5.98 20.45 -63.65
CA ASN A 181 6.29 19.33 -62.77
C ASN A 181 6.03 19.67 -61.28
N GLN A 182 6.37 20.88 -60.83
CA GLN A 182 6.08 21.31 -59.46
C GLN A 182 4.59 21.44 -59.16
N LYS A 183 3.78 21.97 -60.10
CA LYS A 183 2.33 22.09 -59.93
C LYS A 183 1.66 20.71 -59.80
N ILE A 184 2.15 19.72 -60.56
CA ILE A 184 1.64 18.34 -60.53
C ILE A 184 2.01 17.64 -59.20
N ILE A 185 3.25 17.80 -58.73
CA ILE A 185 3.70 17.24 -57.44
C ILE A 185 2.92 17.82 -56.26
N ALA A 186 2.62 19.12 -56.28
CA ALA A 186 1.85 19.77 -55.21
C ALA A 186 0.40 19.24 -55.15
N ALA A 187 -0.22 18.92 -56.29
CA ALA A 187 -1.57 18.40 -56.35
C ALA A 187 -1.68 16.92 -55.90
N ILE A 188 -0.64 16.11 -56.15
CA ILE A 188 -0.60 14.70 -55.74
C ILE A 188 -0.51 14.56 -54.20
N ASN A 189 0.11 15.51 -53.52
CA ASN A 189 0.38 15.44 -52.07
C ASN A 189 -0.70 16.08 -51.17
N ALA A 190 -1.83 16.54 -51.72
CA ALA A 190 -2.89 17.19 -50.93
C ALA A 190 -3.95 16.18 -50.41
N PRO A 191 -4.36 16.23 -49.13
CA PRO A 191 -5.43 15.37 -48.59
C PRO A 191 -6.82 16.03 -48.63
N PRO A 192 -7.95 15.29 -48.70
CA PRO A 192 -8.25 14.02 -49.34
C PRO A 192 -9.13 14.17 -50.62
N ALA A 193 -9.07 13.15 -51.48
CA ALA A 193 -9.97 12.77 -52.57
C ALA A 193 -9.70 13.29 -54.01
N ALA A 194 -9.40 12.30 -54.87
CA ALA A 194 -9.97 12.02 -56.19
C ALA A 194 -9.67 12.97 -57.38
N SER A 195 -8.94 12.41 -58.35
CA SER A 195 -8.89 12.76 -59.79
C SER A 195 -8.56 14.21 -60.19
N VAL A 196 -7.43 14.38 -60.89
CA VAL A 196 -6.85 15.68 -61.26
C VAL A 196 -7.05 15.92 -62.77
N LEU A 197 -7.62 17.05 -63.17
CA LEU A 197 -7.86 17.38 -64.59
C LEU A 197 -6.80 18.36 -65.11
N LEU A 198 -6.15 18.06 -66.24
CA LEU A 198 -5.21 18.97 -66.91
C LEU A 198 -5.94 19.69 -68.06
N ALA A 199 -6.16 21.00 -67.95
CA ALA A 199 -6.87 21.78 -68.95
C ALA A 199 -5.98 22.89 -69.54
N GLY A 200 -5.83 22.90 -70.86
CA GLY A 200 -5.04 23.89 -71.59
C GLY A 200 -5.73 24.36 -72.87
N THR A 201 -5.37 25.55 -73.35
CA THR A 201 -5.94 26.15 -74.57
C THR A 201 -4.88 26.26 -75.67
N GLY A 202 -4.99 25.47 -76.75
CA GLY A 202 -4.16 25.60 -77.97
C GLY A 202 -3.86 24.28 -78.71
N PRO A 203 -3.37 24.31 -79.98
CA PRO A 203 -3.21 23.11 -80.80
C PRO A 203 -1.92 22.36 -80.43
N TRP A 204 -2.02 21.44 -79.48
CA TRP A 204 -0.91 20.57 -79.08
C TRP A 204 -1.38 19.11 -79.08
N VAL A 205 -0.59 18.22 -79.68
CA VAL A 205 -0.66 16.78 -79.39
C VAL A 205 0.41 16.53 -78.32
N ALA A 206 0.00 16.50 -77.06
CA ALA A 206 0.90 16.17 -75.97
C ALA A 206 1.20 14.67 -75.99
N GLN A 207 2.38 14.27 -76.48
CA GLN A 207 2.91 12.94 -76.20
C GLN A 207 3.69 13.00 -74.89
N ALA A 208 3.22 12.24 -73.89
CA ALA A 208 3.91 12.04 -72.61
C ALA A 208 4.68 10.72 -72.66
N PHE A 209 5.99 10.78 -72.42
CA PHE A 209 6.81 9.59 -72.21
C PHE A 209 7.50 9.69 -70.84
N VAL A 210 7.63 8.54 -70.17
CA VAL A 210 8.44 8.40 -68.95
C VAL A 210 9.85 8.01 -69.38
N ASP A 211 10.84 8.85 -69.10
CA ASP A 211 12.24 8.48 -69.30
C ASP A 211 12.62 7.38 -68.31
N ALA A 212 12.95 6.20 -68.83
CA ALA A 212 13.25 5.02 -68.04
C ALA A 212 14.51 5.18 -67.15
N ALA A 213 15.39 6.14 -67.45
CA ALA A 213 16.61 6.38 -66.67
C ALA A 213 16.41 7.39 -65.53
N THR A 214 15.54 8.39 -65.72
CA THR A 214 15.40 9.53 -64.80
C THR A 214 14.05 9.57 -64.07
N GLN A 215 13.07 8.77 -64.52
CA GLN A 215 11.69 8.75 -64.03
C GLN A 215 10.94 10.09 -64.12
N GLU A 216 11.36 11.01 -65.00
CA GLU A 216 10.60 12.23 -65.32
C GLU A 216 9.60 12.02 -66.47
N ILE A 217 8.46 12.73 -66.40
CA ILE A 217 7.47 12.81 -67.48
C ILE A 217 7.87 13.96 -68.41
N GLN A 218 8.16 13.67 -69.68
CA GLN A 218 8.47 14.68 -70.69
C GLN A 218 7.31 14.87 -71.68
N PHE A 219 6.98 16.13 -71.98
CA PHE A 219 6.00 16.49 -73.02
C PHE A 219 6.73 17.05 -74.25
N THR A 220 6.56 16.44 -75.42
CA THR A 220 7.18 16.94 -76.67
C THR A 220 6.17 17.66 -77.57
N ASN A 221 6.59 18.77 -78.16
CA ASN A 221 5.87 19.42 -79.26
C ASN A 221 6.30 18.77 -80.59
N SER A 222 5.44 17.97 -81.23
CA SER A 222 5.76 17.45 -82.57
C SER A 222 4.60 17.61 -83.54
N THR A 223 4.82 18.42 -84.57
CA THR A 223 3.95 18.56 -85.74
C THR A 223 4.25 17.52 -86.84
N SER A 224 4.92 16.40 -86.54
CA SER A 224 5.41 15.48 -87.58
C SER A 224 5.04 14.02 -87.32
N VAL A 225 4.02 13.52 -88.05
CA VAL A 225 3.73 12.09 -88.17
C VAL A 225 4.78 11.47 -89.11
N VAL A 226 5.60 10.56 -88.60
CA VAL A 226 6.59 9.82 -89.40
C VAL A 226 5.85 8.79 -90.27
N ALA A 227 5.90 8.98 -91.59
CA ALA A 227 5.36 8.04 -92.57
C ALA A 227 6.19 6.74 -92.59
N ALA A 228 5.51 5.59 -92.48
CA ALA A 228 6.11 4.28 -92.59
C ALA A 228 6.55 3.97 -94.04
N ALA A 229 7.71 3.31 -94.19
CA ALA A 229 8.10 2.67 -95.44
C ALA A 229 7.14 1.50 -95.78
N PRO A 230 6.89 1.19 -97.07
CA PRO A 230 5.91 0.19 -97.43
C PRO A 230 6.46 -1.22 -97.21
N GLY A 231 5.92 -1.94 -96.22
CA GLY A 231 6.14 -3.39 -96.06
C GLY A 231 6.40 -3.93 -94.64
N GLY A 232 6.30 -3.14 -93.57
CA GLY A 232 6.48 -3.64 -92.21
C GLY A 232 5.43 -3.08 -91.25
N VAL A 233 4.77 -3.96 -90.50
CA VAL A 233 3.84 -3.61 -89.42
C VAL A 233 4.58 -2.81 -88.34
N SER A 234 4.26 -1.53 -88.20
CA SER A 234 4.75 -0.69 -87.10
C SER A 234 3.66 -0.58 -86.03
N SER A 235 3.67 -1.50 -85.06
CA SER A 235 2.94 -1.29 -83.79
C SER A 235 3.78 -0.37 -82.90
N LEU A 236 3.22 0.78 -82.52
CA LEU A 236 3.80 1.68 -81.53
C LEU A 236 3.36 1.20 -80.15
N ASP A 237 4.27 0.59 -79.38
CA ASP A 237 3.98 0.10 -78.02
C ASP A 237 4.06 1.27 -77.02
N ALA A 238 2.92 1.72 -76.49
CA ALA A 238 2.88 2.61 -75.34
C ALA A 238 3.10 1.79 -74.07
N ILE A 239 4.23 2.03 -73.38
CA ILE A 239 4.60 1.35 -72.14
C ILE A 239 3.82 1.97 -70.98
N PHE A 240 2.72 1.34 -70.57
CA PHE A 240 2.05 1.63 -69.29
C PHE A 240 2.83 0.93 -68.17
N ALA A 241 3.70 1.67 -67.48
CA ALA A 241 4.40 1.16 -66.30
C ALA A 241 3.44 1.14 -65.10
N VAL A 242 2.58 0.13 -65.01
CA VAL A 242 1.98 -0.25 -63.73
C VAL A 242 3.13 -0.76 -62.87
N ARG A 243 3.48 -0.06 -61.78
CA ARG A 243 4.36 -0.65 -60.76
C ARG A 243 3.63 -1.88 -60.24
N ARG A 244 4.12 -3.07 -60.62
CA ARG A 244 3.65 -4.34 -60.06
C ARG A 244 4.20 -4.40 -58.64
N SER A 245 3.34 -4.10 -57.68
CA SER A 245 3.65 -4.30 -56.27
C SER A 245 2.99 -5.59 -55.82
N ASN A 246 3.73 -6.41 -55.09
CA ASN A 246 3.18 -7.51 -54.30
C ASN A 246 2.68 -7.02 -52.93
N GLU A 247 2.68 -5.70 -52.69
CA GLU A 247 2.23 -5.10 -51.43
C GLU A 247 0.81 -4.53 -51.54
N SER A 248 0.02 -4.67 -50.48
CA SER A 248 -1.28 -4.02 -50.35
C SER A 248 -1.14 -2.53 -50.01
N ALA A 249 -2.20 -1.73 -50.22
CA ALA A 249 -2.28 -0.41 -49.61
C ALA A 249 -2.16 -0.50 -48.08
N PRO A 250 -1.47 0.44 -47.42
CA PRO A 250 -1.33 0.43 -45.96
C PRO A 250 -2.68 0.60 -45.29
N ARG A 251 -2.90 -0.15 -44.20
CA ARG A 251 -4.05 0.01 -43.30
C ARG A 251 -3.57 0.30 -41.90
N THR A 252 -4.37 1.00 -41.11
CA THR A 252 -4.05 1.29 -39.71
C THR A 252 -5.10 0.71 -38.78
N PHE A 253 -4.66 0.32 -37.59
CA PHE A 253 -5.54 -0.01 -36.47
C PHE A 253 -4.98 0.57 -35.18
N THR A 254 -5.87 0.76 -34.21
CA THR A 254 -5.53 1.21 -32.87
C THR A 254 -5.53 0.03 -31.89
N ILE A 255 -4.54 -0.02 -31.01
CA ILE A 255 -4.56 -0.80 -29.77
C ILE A 255 -4.94 0.17 -28.63
N LEU A 256 -5.96 -0.20 -27.86
CA LEU A 256 -6.38 0.49 -26.64
C LEU A 256 -6.00 -0.39 -25.43
N PRO A 257 -4.97 0.00 -24.64
CA PRO A 257 -4.64 -0.69 -23.40
C PRO A 257 -5.74 -0.49 -22.35
N ASP A 258 -6.10 -1.54 -21.61
CA ASP A 258 -6.97 -1.43 -20.43
C ASP A 258 -6.11 -1.11 -19.18
N PRO A 259 -6.57 -0.20 -18.30
CA PRO A 259 -5.87 0.08 -17.04
C PRO A 259 -5.86 -1.15 -16.12
N ILE A 260 -4.74 -1.35 -15.42
CA ILE A 260 -4.62 -2.32 -14.32
C ILE A 260 -4.28 -1.60 -13.04
N ASN A 261 -4.78 -2.15 -11.93
CA ASN A 261 -4.41 -1.68 -10.62
C ASN A 261 -3.14 -2.38 -10.10
N ASP A 262 -2.10 -1.61 -9.84
CA ASP A 262 -0.85 -2.01 -9.23
C ASP A 262 -0.88 -1.90 -7.69
N PRO A 263 -0.08 -2.69 -6.97
CA PRO A 263 0.02 -2.57 -5.52
C PRO A 263 0.56 -1.23 -5.04
N PRO A 264 0.02 -0.68 -3.94
CA PRO A 264 0.50 0.58 -3.39
C PRO A 264 1.91 0.44 -2.83
N GLU A 265 2.67 1.52 -2.89
CA GLU A 265 4.06 1.54 -2.39
C GLU A 265 4.20 2.53 -1.24
N PHE A 266 4.95 2.13 -0.20
CA PHE A 266 5.30 3.00 0.92
C PHE A 266 6.49 2.46 1.72
N THR A 267 7.11 3.36 2.46
CA THR A 267 8.27 3.18 3.31
C THR A 267 7.90 3.59 4.73
N VAL A 268 8.25 2.72 5.67
CA VAL A 268 8.15 2.97 7.11
C VAL A 268 9.53 3.36 7.64
N ASN A 269 9.62 4.49 8.33
CA ASN A 269 10.85 4.96 8.93
C ASN A 269 10.97 4.47 10.38
N THR A 270 11.42 3.23 10.55
CA THR A 270 11.62 2.62 11.88
C THR A 270 12.75 3.25 12.68
N SER A 271 13.62 4.06 12.06
CA SER A 271 14.70 4.77 12.76
C SER A 271 14.19 5.90 13.67
N LEU A 272 12.92 6.29 13.52
CA LEU A 272 12.27 7.25 14.41
C LEU A 272 11.74 6.61 15.70
N LEU A 273 11.70 5.28 15.77
CA LEU A 273 11.32 4.59 17.00
C LEU A 273 12.44 4.73 18.04
N ALA A 274 12.07 5.02 19.29
CA ALA A 274 12.98 4.86 20.41
C ALA A 274 13.41 3.38 20.55
N ALA A 275 14.54 3.15 21.25
CA ALA A 275 15.03 1.80 21.51
C ALA A 275 14.01 0.96 22.31
N SER A 276 13.27 1.62 23.20
CA SER A 276 12.19 1.03 23.99
C SER A 276 11.24 2.13 24.44
N TYR A 277 10.04 1.72 24.83
CA TYR A 277 9.04 2.57 25.47
C TYR A 277 8.67 1.95 26.82
N PRO A 278 8.55 2.73 27.90
CA PRO A 278 8.01 2.18 29.12
C PRO A 278 6.57 1.73 28.87
N GLU A 279 6.19 0.57 29.40
CA GLU A 279 4.78 0.32 29.67
C GLU A 279 4.27 1.39 30.64
N ASP A 280 2.98 1.42 30.93
CA ASP A 280 2.44 2.53 31.71
C ASP A 280 1.89 3.64 30.80
N SER A 281 2.64 3.88 29.72
CA SER A 281 2.95 5.22 29.22
C SER A 281 1.77 5.96 28.60
N ALA A 282 1.91 7.28 28.53
CA ALA A 282 0.97 8.10 27.76
C ALA A 282 1.11 7.77 26.27
N ALA A 283 0.10 8.12 25.47
CA ALA A 283 0.16 7.91 24.03
C ALA A 283 1.40 8.61 23.43
N VAL A 284 2.11 7.88 22.57
CA VAL A 284 3.27 8.35 21.83
C VAL A 284 2.84 8.61 20.39
N THR A 285 3.21 9.77 19.85
CA THR A 285 3.00 10.11 18.44
C THR A 285 4.35 10.31 17.75
N ILE A 286 4.51 9.68 16.60
CA ILE A 286 5.69 9.73 15.75
C ILE A 286 5.27 10.26 14.39
N ASP A 287 5.60 11.53 14.16
CA ASP A 287 5.38 12.18 12.87
C ASP A 287 6.37 11.67 11.82
N ASP A 288 6.00 11.79 10.54
CA ASP A 288 6.82 11.33 9.40
C ASP A 288 7.25 9.84 9.50
N PHE A 289 6.46 9.03 10.21
CA PHE A 289 6.67 7.58 10.31
C PHE A 289 6.51 6.88 8.96
N ILE A 290 5.62 7.40 8.10
CA ILE A 290 5.49 7.02 6.69
C ILE A 290 5.89 8.24 5.85
N VAL A 291 6.69 8.04 4.79
CA VAL A 291 7.32 9.16 4.04
C VAL A 291 7.02 9.23 2.54
N ASP A 292 6.50 8.17 1.93
CA ASP A 292 6.32 8.04 0.48
C ASP A 292 5.14 7.11 0.09
N ALA A 293 4.04 7.16 0.84
CA ALA A 293 2.84 6.39 0.53
C ALA A 293 2.19 6.85 -0.78
N ARG A 294 1.97 5.90 -1.70
CA ARG A 294 1.38 6.11 -3.03
C ARG A 294 0.40 4.98 -3.36
N PRO A 295 -0.66 5.26 -4.16
CA PRO A 295 -1.59 4.23 -4.64
C PRO A 295 -0.93 3.16 -5.52
N GLY A 296 0.18 3.50 -6.18
CA GLY A 296 0.99 2.57 -6.97
C GLY A 296 2.45 2.99 -7.10
N PRO A 297 3.23 2.30 -7.96
CA PRO A 297 4.60 2.67 -8.27
C PRO A 297 4.69 4.06 -8.92
N VAL A 298 5.88 4.68 -8.92
CA VAL A 298 6.10 6.01 -9.56
C VAL A 298 5.84 6.01 -11.05
N THR A 299 5.90 4.83 -11.66
CA THR A 299 5.56 4.65 -13.05
C THR A 299 4.05 4.81 -13.19
N ALA A 300 3.19 4.14 -12.42
CA ALA A 300 1.71 4.19 -12.48
C ALA A 300 1.06 5.58 -12.32
N LEU A 301 1.22 6.45 -13.33
CA LEU A 301 0.80 7.85 -13.30
C LEU A 301 -0.72 8.02 -13.24
N ASP A 302 -1.48 7.14 -13.89
CA ASP A 302 -2.94 7.16 -13.86
C ASP A 302 -3.45 6.88 -12.44
N GLU A 303 -2.80 5.98 -11.71
CA GLU A 303 -3.10 5.70 -10.31
C GLU A 303 -2.74 6.88 -9.40
N LEU A 304 -1.55 7.47 -9.59
CA LEU A 304 -1.10 8.65 -8.85
C LEU A 304 -2.04 9.86 -9.02
N LEU A 305 -2.76 9.94 -10.14
CA LEU A 305 -3.66 11.04 -10.45
C LEU A 305 -5.12 10.78 -10.04
N SER A 306 -5.55 9.53 -9.88
CA SER A 306 -6.97 9.19 -9.78
C SER A 306 -7.34 8.32 -8.58
N GLN A 307 -6.39 7.63 -7.96
CA GLN A 307 -6.64 6.72 -6.85
C GLN A 307 -6.29 7.33 -5.50
N THR A 308 -6.84 6.74 -4.44
CA THR A 308 -6.52 7.08 -3.05
C THR A 308 -5.97 5.88 -2.31
N VAL A 309 -5.21 6.13 -1.25
CA VAL A 309 -4.73 5.08 -0.35
C VAL A 309 -5.50 5.06 0.95
N GLN A 310 -5.69 3.86 1.49
CA GLN A 310 -6.23 3.63 2.83
C GLN A 310 -5.22 2.82 3.63
N VAL A 311 -5.01 3.23 4.89
CA VAL A 311 -4.07 2.54 5.79
C VAL A 311 -4.84 1.78 6.85
N HIS A 312 -4.38 0.57 7.13
CA HIS A 312 -4.88 -0.26 8.20
C HIS A 312 -3.71 -0.88 8.95
N SER A 313 -3.71 -0.79 10.28
CA SER A 313 -2.70 -1.42 11.12
C SER A 313 -3.31 -2.52 11.98
N VAL A 314 -2.63 -3.66 12.04
CA VAL A 314 -2.95 -4.76 12.94
C VAL A 314 -1.74 -5.10 13.80
N THR A 315 -2.00 -5.65 14.98
CA THR A 315 -0.97 -6.19 15.86
C THR A 315 -1.09 -7.71 15.92
N SER A 316 0.05 -8.42 15.96
CA SER A 316 0.06 -9.86 16.23
C SER A 316 -0.04 -10.18 17.72
N THR A 317 -0.09 -9.15 18.59
CA THR A 317 -0.32 -9.25 20.04
C THR A 317 -1.68 -8.62 20.38
N PRO A 318 -2.79 -9.36 20.21
CA PRO A 318 -4.13 -8.86 20.54
C PRO A 318 -4.19 -8.36 21.99
N GLY A 319 -4.75 -7.17 22.19
CA GLY A 319 -4.88 -6.58 23.52
C GLY A 319 -3.61 -5.90 24.05
N ALA A 320 -2.54 -5.77 23.25
CA ALA A 320 -1.35 -5.03 23.67
C ALA A 320 -1.50 -3.50 23.62
N PHE A 321 -2.43 -2.98 22.82
CA PHE A 321 -2.60 -1.54 22.62
C PHE A 321 -3.99 -1.07 23.04
N ALA A 322 -4.04 -0.02 23.86
CA ALA A 322 -5.24 0.77 24.13
C ALA A 322 -5.59 1.66 22.92
N GLN A 323 -4.56 2.08 22.18
CA GLN A 323 -4.65 2.88 20.97
C GLN A 323 -3.55 2.45 20.01
N LEU A 324 -3.88 2.24 18.74
CA LEU A 324 -2.92 1.97 17.68
C LEU A 324 -3.48 2.55 16.37
N ASP A 325 -3.09 3.78 16.08
CA ASP A 325 -3.54 4.53 14.93
C ASP A 325 -2.36 4.81 14.00
N VAL A 326 -2.49 4.41 12.75
CA VAL A 326 -1.60 4.87 11.67
C VAL A 326 -2.44 5.72 10.74
N ILE A 327 -2.00 6.95 10.52
CA ILE A 327 -2.72 7.92 9.68
C ILE A 327 -1.79 8.31 8.54
N VAL A 328 -2.29 8.25 7.31
CA VAL A 328 -1.58 8.67 6.10
C VAL A 328 -2.35 9.81 5.43
N ASN A 329 -1.64 10.87 5.08
CA ASN A 329 -2.13 11.91 4.20
C ASN A 329 -1.85 11.49 2.75
N SER A 330 -2.89 11.11 2.02
CA SER A 330 -2.80 10.65 0.63
C SER A 330 -2.30 11.71 -0.35
N VAL A 331 -2.38 13.00 -0.01
CA VAL A 331 -1.89 14.10 -0.87
C VAL A 331 -0.38 14.27 -0.73
N THR A 332 0.15 14.14 0.48
CA THR A 332 1.59 14.33 0.73
C THR A 332 2.38 13.03 0.76
N GLY A 333 1.71 11.88 0.79
CA GLY A 333 2.32 10.56 0.97
C GLY A 333 2.97 10.35 2.34
N LYS A 334 2.69 11.22 3.30
CA LYS A 334 3.29 11.20 4.64
C LYS A 334 2.30 10.74 5.68
N GLY A 335 2.78 10.08 6.72
CA GLY A 335 1.92 9.58 7.79
C GLY A 335 2.58 9.55 9.15
N SER A 336 1.76 9.47 10.18
CA SER A 336 2.15 9.41 11.58
C SER A 336 1.66 8.10 12.22
N LEU A 337 2.45 7.58 13.15
CA LEU A 337 2.05 6.50 14.05
C LEU A 337 1.70 7.09 15.41
N THR A 338 0.53 6.79 15.95
CA THR A 338 0.17 7.06 17.35
C THR A 338 -0.19 5.76 18.03
N PHE A 339 0.44 5.47 19.17
CA PHE A 339 0.10 4.27 19.93
C PHE A 339 0.13 4.55 21.43
N LYS A 340 -0.65 3.74 22.16
CA LYS A 340 -0.63 3.64 23.61
C LYS A 340 -0.78 2.18 23.98
N THR A 341 0.14 1.64 24.78
CA THR A 341 0.01 0.27 25.30
C THR A 341 -1.18 0.19 26.26
N ASN A 342 -1.75 -1.00 26.41
CA ASN A 342 -2.58 -1.28 27.59
C ASN A 342 -1.69 -1.35 28.84
N GLN A 343 -2.35 -1.37 30.00
CA GLN A 343 -1.68 -1.58 31.28
C GLN A 343 -1.04 -2.96 31.35
N ASP A 344 0.14 -3.06 31.97
CA ASP A 344 0.85 -4.31 32.24
C ASP A 344 1.17 -5.13 30.96
N VAL A 345 1.44 -4.43 29.85
CA VAL A 345 1.78 -5.03 28.53
C VAL A 345 3.27 -5.31 28.45
N ASN A 346 3.70 -6.25 29.27
CA ASN A 346 5.07 -6.77 29.32
C ASN A 346 5.10 -8.31 29.48
N SER A 347 3.91 -8.89 29.59
CA SER A 347 3.65 -10.19 30.22
C SER A 347 3.96 -11.43 29.35
N ALA A 348 4.42 -11.29 28.11
CA ALA A 348 4.75 -12.46 27.28
C ALA A 348 5.82 -12.20 26.21
N THR A 349 5.86 -10.99 25.67
CA THR A 349 6.81 -10.58 24.63
C THR A 349 7.14 -9.10 24.83
N HIS A 350 8.41 -8.80 25.11
CA HIS A 350 8.90 -7.41 25.20
C HIS A 350 8.78 -6.70 23.84
N ASP A 351 8.79 -7.47 22.73
CA ASP A 351 8.67 -6.94 21.39
C ASP A 351 7.25 -7.13 20.84
N LEU A 352 6.50 -6.02 20.73
CA LEU A 352 5.18 -5.99 20.14
C LEU A 352 5.31 -5.84 18.62
N THR A 353 4.84 -6.81 17.86
CA THR A 353 4.92 -6.78 16.38
C THR A 353 3.68 -6.13 15.78
N VAL A 354 3.88 -5.09 14.99
CA VAL A 354 2.84 -4.34 14.29
C VAL A 354 3.00 -4.51 12.77
N VAL A 355 1.90 -4.79 12.09
CA VAL A 355 1.82 -4.87 10.64
C VAL A 355 0.96 -3.71 10.14
N VAL A 356 1.53 -2.88 9.28
CA VAL A 356 0.84 -1.80 8.59
C VAL A 356 0.59 -2.24 7.16
N THR A 357 -0.67 -2.16 6.74
CA THR A 357 -1.12 -2.50 5.40
C THR A 357 -1.66 -1.24 4.75
N LEU A 358 -1.09 -0.87 3.61
CA LEU A 358 -1.63 0.14 2.72
C LEU A 358 -2.44 -0.57 1.64
N LYS A 359 -3.64 -0.09 1.37
CA LYS A 359 -4.53 -0.54 0.29
C LYS A 359 -4.76 0.61 -0.66
N ASP A 360 -4.84 0.31 -1.96
CA ASP A 360 -5.29 1.26 -2.96
C ASP A 360 -6.83 1.25 -3.08
N GLY A 361 -7.35 2.26 -3.77
CA GLY A 361 -8.76 2.36 -4.10
C GLY A 361 -9.73 2.59 -2.94
N ASN A 362 -11.01 2.45 -3.27
CA ASN A 362 -12.15 2.63 -2.41
C ASN A 362 -12.90 1.30 -2.28
N GLU A 363 -12.95 0.79 -1.04
CA GLU A 363 -13.42 -0.53 -0.56
C GLU A 363 -14.81 -1.04 -1.07
N ALA A 364 -15.53 -0.28 -1.92
CA ALA A 364 -16.91 -0.58 -2.29
C ALA A 364 -17.16 -0.84 -3.79
N VAL A 365 -16.24 -0.55 -4.72
CA VAL A 365 -16.57 -0.59 -6.16
C VAL A 365 -15.51 -1.26 -7.04
N ASP A 366 -14.28 -1.47 -6.58
CA ASP A 366 -13.22 -2.02 -7.42
C ASP A 366 -12.97 -3.52 -7.14
N PRO A 367 -13.18 -4.44 -8.10
CA PRO A 367 -12.78 -5.84 -7.95
C PRO A 367 -11.25 -6.03 -7.90
N ASP A 368 -10.45 -4.99 -8.10
CA ASP A 368 -8.99 -5.09 -8.23
C ASP A 368 -8.18 -4.45 -7.09
N VAL A 369 -8.77 -4.16 -5.92
CA VAL A 369 -8.03 -3.58 -4.76
C VAL A 369 -6.78 -4.41 -4.44
N LYS A 370 -5.59 -3.79 -4.47
CA LYS A 370 -4.33 -4.41 -4.04
C LYS A 370 -3.89 -3.84 -2.70
N PHE A 371 -2.86 -4.47 -2.14
CA PHE A 371 -2.31 -4.08 -0.85
C PHE A 371 -0.83 -4.42 -0.73
N THR A 372 -0.16 -3.61 0.08
CA THR A 372 1.22 -3.84 0.51
C THR A 372 1.30 -3.77 2.02
N SER A 373 2.05 -4.68 2.64
CA SER A 373 2.24 -4.69 4.09
C SER A 373 3.71 -4.50 4.48
N LYS A 374 3.94 -3.79 5.60
CA LYS A 374 5.23 -3.65 6.25
C LYS A 374 5.09 -4.00 7.72
N THR A 375 6.13 -4.63 8.28
CA THR A 375 6.15 -5.05 9.68
C THR A 375 7.26 -4.33 10.43
N PHE A 376 6.98 -3.93 11.66
CA PHE A 376 7.96 -3.39 12.58
C PHE A 376 7.66 -3.84 14.01
N THR A 377 8.60 -3.62 14.93
CA THR A 377 8.47 -3.96 16.35
C THR A 377 8.50 -2.71 17.21
N ILE A 378 7.68 -2.69 18.25
CA ILE A 378 7.73 -1.74 19.36
C ILE A 378 8.20 -2.51 20.57
N THR A 379 9.40 -2.19 21.06
CA THR A 379 9.94 -2.78 22.28
C THR A 379 9.40 -2.03 23.48
N VAL A 380 8.89 -2.76 24.46
CA VAL A 380 8.30 -2.24 25.69
C VAL A 380 9.15 -2.67 26.88
N ASP A 381 9.55 -1.71 27.70
CA ASP A 381 10.26 -1.94 28.95
C ASP A 381 9.26 -2.05 30.11
N PRO A 382 9.48 -2.99 31.05
CA PRO A 382 8.64 -3.10 32.22
C PRO A 382 8.74 -1.87 33.12
N VAL A 383 7.64 -1.53 33.79
CA VAL A 383 7.55 -0.43 34.76
C VAL A 383 6.97 -0.97 36.06
N ASN A 384 7.57 -0.57 37.18
CA ASN A 384 7.11 -0.99 38.49
C ASN A 384 5.67 -0.51 38.77
N ASP A 385 4.79 -1.44 39.13
CA ASP A 385 3.41 -1.18 39.57
C ASP A 385 3.32 -1.00 41.10
N LEU A 386 2.10 -0.87 41.63
CA LEU A 386 1.83 -0.65 43.05
C LEU A 386 1.49 -1.97 43.77
N PRO A 387 2.15 -2.30 44.90
CA PRO A 387 1.87 -3.53 45.60
C PRO A 387 0.48 -3.49 46.21
N GLU A 388 -0.12 -4.66 46.30
CA GLU A 388 -1.45 -4.82 46.87
C GLU A 388 -1.45 -5.81 48.03
N PHE A 389 -2.30 -5.53 49.01
CA PHE A 389 -2.61 -6.47 50.09
C PHE A 389 -3.98 -6.15 50.71
N SER A 390 -4.51 -7.08 51.48
CA SER A 390 -5.77 -6.97 52.18
C SER A 390 -5.59 -7.26 53.67
N MET A 391 -6.24 -6.46 54.53
CA MET A 391 -6.38 -6.76 55.96
C MET A 391 -7.84 -7.11 56.27
N PRO A 392 -8.22 -8.40 56.31
CA PRO A 392 -9.60 -8.81 56.61
C PRO A 392 -10.03 -8.43 58.04
N VAL A 393 -9.07 -8.27 58.96
CA VAL A 393 -9.32 -7.88 60.35
C VAL A 393 -8.71 -6.50 60.61
N LYS A 394 -9.53 -5.51 60.97
CA LYS A 394 -9.10 -4.13 61.28
C LYS A 394 -9.10 -3.78 62.75
N GLN A 395 -9.64 -4.66 63.60
CA GLN A 395 -9.70 -4.47 65.04
C GLN A 395 -9.33 -5.77 65.74
N LEU A 396 -8.39 -5.69 66.67
CA LEU A 396 -7.95 -6.79 67.49
C LEU A 396 -8.13 -6.43 68.97
N THR A 397 -8.68 -7.34 69.75
CA THR A 397 -8.71 -7.21 71.21
C THR A 397 -7.86 -8.30 71.83
N ARG A 398 -6.92 -7.93 72.68
CA ARG A 398 -6.12 -8.84 73.50
C ARG A 398 -6.16 -8.37 74.94
N SER A 399 -5.88 -9.26 75.88
CA SER A 399 -5.73 -8.84 77.26
C SER A 399 -4.32 -8.29 77.47
N GLU A 400 -4.14 -7.46 78.50
CA GLU A 400 -2.80 -7.22 79.03
C GLU A 400 -2.17 -8.54 79.49
N ASP A 401 -0.85 -8.57 79.62
CA ASP A 401 -0.08 -9.77 80.00
C ASP A 401 -0.19 -10.99 79.07
N ALA A 402 -0.77 -10.83 77.87
CA ALA A 402 -0.94 -11.91 76.89
C ALA A 402 0.38 -12.50 76.35
N GLY A 403 1.54 -11.93 76.71
CA GLY A 403 2.84 -12.34 76.20
C GLY A 403 2.96 -12.09 74.70
N LEU A 404 3.70 -12.95 73.99
CA LEU A 404 3.83 -12.85 72.54
C LEU A 404 2.54 -13.30 71.85
N VAL A 405 1.93 -12.38 71.11
CA VAL A 405 0.74 -12.61 70.28
C VAL A 405 1.19 -12.83 68.84
N SER A 406 0.68 -13.88 68.20
CA SER A 406 0.83 -14.17 66.77
C SER A 406 -0.55 -14.33 66.13
N PHE A 407 -0.72 -13.74 64.95
CA PHE A 407 -1.93 -13.84 64.14
C PHE A 407 -1.56 -14.13 62.67
N PRO A 408 -1.47 -15.42 62.29
CA PRO A 408 -1.24 -15.82 60.91
C PRO A 408 -2.38 -15.39 60.00
N GLY A 409 -2.07 -14.96 58.77
CA GLY A 409 -3.07 -14.49 57.80
C GLY A 409 -3.74 -13.17 58.19
N PHE A 410 -3.06 -12.34 58.98
CA PHE A 410 -3.50 -10.98 59.31
C PHE A 410 -3.56 -10.11 58.05
N ALA A 411 -2.52 -10.21 57.21
CA ALA A 411 -2.52 -9.67 55.86
C ALA A 411 -2.63 -10.83 54.85
N THR A 412 -3.44 -10.63 53.81
CA THR A 412 -3.67 -11.59 52.73
C THR A 412 -3.54 -10.90 51.38
N ASN A 413 -3.53 -11.68 50.28
CA ASN A 413 -3.38 -11.17 48.91
C ASN A 413 -2.17 -10.24 48.75
N ILE A 414 -1.04 -10.61 49.38
CA ILE A 414 0.18 -9.80 49.40
C ILE A 414 0.90 -10.02 48.07
N LEU A 415 0.88 -9.01 47.21
CA LEU A 415 1.46 -9.05 45.86
C LEU A 415 2.30 -7.80 45.63
N ALA A 416 3.35 -7.93 44.82
CA ALA A 416 4.26 -6.82 44.49
C ALA A 416 3.64 -5.81 43.51
N GLY A 417 2.65 -6.26 42.74
CA GLY A 417 1.80 -5.45 41.88
C GLY A 417 0.43 -6.10 41.71
N PRO A 418 -0.47 -5.49 40.92
CA PRO A 418 -1.72 -6.11 40.51
C PRO A 418 -1.49 -7.50 39.91
N ALA A 419 -2.48 -8.40 40.01
CA ALA A 419 -2.39 -9.73 39.39
C ALA A 419 -2.14 -9.72 37.87
N THR A 420 -2.38 -8.58 37.19
CA THR A 420 -2.10 -8.36 35.77
C THR A 420 -0.64 -8.00 35.47
N ALA A 421 0.11 -7.47 36.44
CA ALA A 421 1.55 -7.23 36.38
C ALA A 421 2.32 -8.54 36.59
N ILE A 422 2.37 -9.40 35.57
CA ILE A 422 2.86 -10.76 35.74
C ILE A 422 4.39 -10.84 35.86
N ASP A 423 5.10 -9.86 35.30
CA ASP A 423 6.56 -9.74 35.42
C ASP A 423 6.97 -9.53 36.88
N GLU A 424 6.14 -8.85 37.67
CA GLU A 424 6.37 -8.59 39.09
C GLU A 424 5.91 -9.73 40.00
N THR A 425 4.88 -10.48 39.60
CA THR A 425 4.21 -11.46 40.46
C THR A 425 4.57 -12.92 40.12
N THR A 426 4.66 -13.25 38.84
CA THR A 426 4.64 -14.64 38.36
C THR A 426 5.96 -15.05 37.69
N ILE A 427 6.62 -14.16 36.95
CA ILE A 427 7.85 -14.47 36.20
C ILE A 427 9.06 -14.50 37.15
N PRO A 428 9.69 -15.67 37.43
CA PRO A 428 10.72 -15.76 38.47
C PRO A 428 11.97 -14.90 38.26
N ALA A 429 12.27 -14.52 37.01
CA ALA A 429 13.45 -13.73 36.65
C ALA A 429 13.30 -12.23 36.99
N THR A 430 12.06 -11.74 37.02
CA THR A 430 11.70 -10.32 37.23
C THR A 430 10.80 -10.13 38.44
N ARG A 431 10.36 -11.21 39.08
CA ARG A 431 9.48 -11.20 40.25
C ARG A 431 10.10 -10.37 41.37
N GLN A 432 9.29 -9.47 41.90
CA GLN A 432 9.68 -8.57 42.97
C GLN A 432 9.36 -9.17 44.35
N ALA A 433 10.14 -8.79 45.35
CA ALA A 433 9.93 -9.15 46.74
C ALA A 433 9.25 -8.01 47.50
N VAL A 434 8.42 -8.38 48.48
CA VAL A 434 7.64 -7.43 49.28
C VAL A 434 8.02 -7.49 50.76
N HIS A 435 7.91 -6.36 51.44
CA HIS A 435 8.12 -6.26 52.87
C HIS A 435 7.21 -5.21 53.51
N PHE A 436 6.83 -5.45 54.77
CA PHE A 436 6.01 -4.51 55.54
C PHE A 436 6.87 -3.58 56.38
N VAL A 437 6.49 -2.30 56.42
CA VAL A 437 7.06 -1.28 57.28
C VAL A 437 5.96 -0.68 58.15
N ARG A 438 6.21 -0.60 59.46
CA ARG A 438 5.31 0.15 60.36
C ARG A 438 5.56 1.64 60.19
N VAL A 439 4.57 2.37 59.72
CA VAL A 439 4.64 3.83 59.51
C VAL A 439 4.43 4.58 60.82
N SER A 440 3.44 4.16 61.62
CA SER A 440 3.17 4.78 62.92
C SER A 440 2.40 3.86 63.86
N ASN A 441 2.47 4.19 65.15
CA ASN A 441 1.66 3.62 66.21
C ASN A 441 1.33 4.73 67.22
N THR A 442 0.05 4.93 67.53
CA THR A 442 -0.39 6.01 68.42
C THR A 442 -0.07 5.77 69.89
N ASN A 443 0.22 4.54 70.29
CA ASN A 443 0.51 4.19 71.68
C ASN A 443 1.52 3.03 71.77
N ASP A 444 2.80 3.36 71.61
CA ASP A 444 3.90 2.40 71.77
C ASP A 444 4.02 1.85 73.20
N GLY A 445 3.53 2.61 74.20
CA GLY A 445 3.62 2.25 75.61
C GLY A 445 2.87 0.97 76.01
N LEU A 446 1.96 0.48 75.15
CA LEU A 446 1.20 -0.76 75.36
C LEU A 446 1.98 -2.03 75.02
N PHE A 447 3.19 -1.92 74.43
CA PHE A 447 3.90 -3.07 73.87
C PHE A 447 5.36 -3.15 74.33
N ASP A 448 5.81 -4.35 74.69
CA ASP A 448 7.24 -4.68 74.86
C ASP A 448 7.89 -5.03 73.50
N GLU A 449 7.12 -5.62 72.59
CA GLU A 449 7.49 -5.83 71.19
C GLU A 449 6.40 -5.21 70.31
N LEU A 450 6.77 -4.18 69.54
CA LEU A 450 5.83 -3.41 68.74
C LEU A 450 5.23 -4.25 67.60
N PRO A 451 3.98 -3.96 67.18
CA PRO A 451 3.33 -4.64 66.06
C PRO A 451 4.18 -4.70 64.79
N SER A 452 4.37 -5.89 64.25
CA SER A 452 5.09 -6.14 62.99
C SER A 452 4.38 -7.20 62.15
N ILE A 453 4.40 -7.06 60.82
CA ILE A 453 3.79 -8.03 59.89
C ILE A 453 4.91 -8.67 59.06
N SER A 454 4.94 -9.99 58.98
CA SER A 454 5.88 -10.71 58.12
C SER A 454 5.48 -10.65 56.64
N ALA A 455 6.39 -10.97 55.72
CA ALA A 455 6.06 -11.06 54.28
C ALA A 455 5.00 -12.12 53.94
N SER A 456 4.78 -13.11 54.83
CA SER A 456 3.69 -14.09 54.71
C SER A 456 2.37 -13.62 55.33
N GLY A 457 2.32 -12.40 55.86
CA GLY A 457 1.13 -11.79 56.43
C GLY A 457 0.82 -12.16 57.88
N GLU A 458 1.80 -12.63 58.65
CA GLU A 458 1.63 -12.90 60.08
C GLU A 458 1.91 -11.64 60.91
N LEU A 459 0.93 -11.20 61.70
CA LEU A 459 1.11 -10.11 62.67
C LEU A 459 1.67 -10.66 63.99
N THR A 460 2.70 -10.02 64.52
CA THR A 460 3.27 -10.33 65.84
C THR A 460 3.43 -9.07 66.69
N PHE A 461 3.17 -9.17 67.99
CA PHE A 461 3.45 -8.15 69.01
C PHE A 461 3.47 -8.77 70.41
N ARG A 462 4.05 -8.08 71.39
CA ARG A 462 4.02 -8.48 72.80
C ARG A 462 3.40 -7.36 73.63
N THR A 463 2.33 -7.66 74.36
CA THR A 463 1.70 -6.70 75.27
C THR A 463 2.62 -6.44 76.45
N LYS A 464 2.71 -5.18 76.88
CA LYS A 464 3.46 -4.80 78.08
C LYS A 464 2.64 -5.16 79.33
N GLN A 465 3.35 -5.53 80.39
CA GLN A 465 2.71 -5.94 81.64
C GLN A 465 1.93 -4.78 82.28
N ASP A 466 0.74 -5.06 82.81
CA ASP A 466 -0.12 -4.11 83.52
C ASP A 466 -0.47 -2.84 82.70
N GLN A 467 -0.43 -2.91 81.36
CA GLN A 467 -0.78 -1.80 80.46
C GLN A 467 -1.96 -2.16 79.57
N ASN A 468 -3.05 -1.39 79.70
CA ASN A 468 -4.25 -1.50 78.89
C ASN A 468 -4.58 -0.18 78.16
N GLY A 469 -5.43 -0.27 77.13
CA GLY A 469 -5.81 0.88 76.31
C GLY A 469 -5.94 0.56 74.83
N GLN A 470 -5.81 1.58 73.97
CA GLN A 470 -5.96 1.43 72.53
C GLN A 470 -4.75 2.00 71.77
N SER A 471 -4.37 1.31 70.71
CA SER A 471 -3.32 1.68 69.75
C SER A 471 -3.88 1.61 68.33
N ILE A 472 -3.64 2.66 67.54
CA ILE A 472 -3.89 2.69 66.10
C ILE A 472 -2.54 2.51 65.41
N VAL A 473 -2.43 1.49 64.57
CA VAL A 473 -1.21 1.10 63.86
C VAL A 473 -1.41 1.32 62.37
N VAL A 474 -0.45 2.00 61.74
CA VAL A 474 -0.40 2.17 60.28
C VAL A 474 0.75 1.34 59.73
N MET A 475 0.43 0.43 58.80
CA MET A 475 1.38 -0.45 58.12
C MET A 475 1.42 -0.12 56.64
N ARG A 476 2.62 -0.20 56.06
CA ARG A 476 2.91 0.02 54.65
C ARG A 476 3.47 -1.24 54.04
N LEU A 477 3.01 -1.61 52.85
CA LEU A 477 3.66 -2.60 52.00
C LEU A 477 4.55 -1.91 50.99
N MET A 478 5.75 -2.45 50.77
CA MET A 478 6.77 -1.96 49.84
C MET A 478 7.33 -3.14 49.04
N ASP A 479 7.46 -2.96 47.73
CA ASP A 479 8.19 -3.86 46.83
C ASP A 479 9.69 -3.52 46.75
N ASP A 480 10.45 -4.25 45.92
CA ASP A 480 11.87 -4.01 45.64
C ASP A 480 12.17 -3.72 44.15
N GLY A 481 11.16 -3.42 43.34
CA GLY A 481 11.37 -3.16 41.92
C GLY A 481 12.00 -1.80 41.65
N THR A 482 12.68 -1.69 40.49
CA THR A 482 13.47 -0.51 40.13
C THR A 482 12.78 0.34 39.07
N ILE A 483 12.74 1.65 39.28
CA ILE A 483 12.05 2.62 38.41
C ILE A 483 12.88 3.04 37.19
N PRO A 484 12.23 3.28 36.04
CA PRO A 484 12.30 4.59 35.40
C PRO A 484 11.01 5.36 35.71
N ALA A 485 11.08 6.28 36.69
CA ALA A 485 9.90 6.89 37.33
C ALA A 485 8.98 7.66 36.38
N ARG A 486 7.66 7.47 36.52
CA ARG A 486 6.63 8.31 35.88
C ARG A 486 6.59 9.73 36.44
N THR A 487 7.09 9.98 37.65
CA THR A 487 7.30 11.35 38.18
C THR A 487 8.36 11.36 39.30
N PRO A 488 9.03 12.49 39.57
CA PRO A 488 10.05 12.61 40.62
C PRO A 488 9.54 12.56 42.08
N SER A 489 8.26 12.24 42.35
CA SER A 489 7.69 12.32 43.71
C SER A 489 7.54 11.00 44.48
N ASP A 490 7.79 9.84 43.87
CA ASP A 490 7.68 8.52 44.55
C ASP A 490 8.96 7.67 44.40
N ALA A 491 10.12 8.30 44.56
CA ALA A 491 11.40 7.60 44.52
C ALA A 491 11.56 6.66 45.72
N ALA A 492 11.12 5.39 45.60
CA ALA A 492 11.98 4.20 45.76
C ALA A 492 11.20 2.88 45.88
N GLN A 493 9.93 2.88 46.25
CA GLN A 493 9.11 1.68 46.50
C GLN A 493 7.66 2.11 46.32
N SER A 494 6.84 1.36 45.60
CA SER A 494 5.44 1.70 45.44
C SER A 494 4.71 1.39 46.77
N ILE A 495 3.94 2.34 47.31
CA ILE A 495 3.50 2.34 48.72
C ILE A 495 1.98 2.23 48.91
N VAL A 496 1.53 1.25 49.70
CA VAL A 496 0.12 1.15 50.17
C VAL A 496 0.05 1.14 51.69
N ASP A 497 -0.63 2.14 52.27
CA ASP A 497 -0.85 2.25 53.72
C ASP A 497 -2.21 1.66 54.11
N GLN A 498 -2.22 0.77 55.10
CA GLN A 498 -3.45 0.32 55.77
C GLN A 498 -3.36 0.50 57.28
N THR A 499 -4.50 0.78 57.90
CA THR A 499 -4.62 1.06 59.33
C THR A 499 -5.47 0.00 60.01
N PHE A 500 -5.04 -0.42 61.21
CA PHE A 500 -5.82 -1.27 62.10
C PHE A 500 -5.65 -0.83 63.56
N THR A 501 -6.53 -1.30 64.43
CA THR A 501 -6.57 -0.95 65.85
C THR A 501 -6.32 -2.18 66.71
N ILE A 502 -5.45 -2.03 67.71
CA ILE A 502 -5.26 -3.01 68.77
C ILE A 502 -5.81 -2.40 70.07
N THR A 503 -6.76 -3.10 70.68
CA THR A 503 -7.30 -2.79 72.01
C THR A 503 -6.74 -3.81 73.00
N ILE A 504 -6.06 -3.32 74.04
CA ILE A 504 -5.59 -4.11 75.17
C ILE A 504 -6.59 -3.94 76.31
N SER A 505 -7.25 -5.04 76.69
CA SER A 505 -8.24 -5.09 77.77
C SER A 505 -7.58 -5.34 79.11
N PRO A 506 -8.05 -4.68 80.17
CA PRO A 506 -7.52 -4.90 81.50
C PRO A 506 -7.79 -6.33 82.01
N ILE A 507 -6.85 -6.87 82.80
CA ILE A 507 -6.98 -8.08 83.60
C ILE A 507 -6.83 -7.69 85.07
N ASN A 508 -7.68 -8.27 85.92
CA ASN A 508 -7.55 -8.11 87.36
C ASN A 508 -6.24 -8.71 87.89
N ASP A 509 -5.44 -7.91 88.56
CA ASP A 509 -4.18 -8.32 89.17
C ASP A 509 -4.31 -8.74 90.64
N ALA A 510 -3.28 -9.42 91.16
CA ALA A 510 -3.25 -9.82 92.56
C ALA A 510 -2.97 -8.62 93.49
N PRO A 511 -3.67 -8.50 94.63
CA PRO A 511 -3.41 -7.43 95.58
C PRO A 511 -2.06 -7.60 96.26
N THR A 512 -1.46 -6.48 96.66
CA THR A 512 -0.18 -6.44 97.36
C THR A 512 -0.32 -5.80 98.73
N PHE A 513 0.49 -6.25 99.69
CA PHE A 513 0.57 -5.64 101.02
C PHE A 513 1.93 -5.97 101.65
N ARG A 514 2.32 -5.19 102.66
CA ARG A 514 3.51 -5.42 103.46
C ARG A 514 3.17 -5.47 104.95
N ILE A 515 3.75 -6.42 105.67
CA ILE A 515 3.68 -6.44 107.14
C ILE A 515 4.76 -5.50 107.67
N ALA A 516 4.38 -4.54 108.50
CA ALA A 516 5.27 -3.47 108.95
C ALA A 516 6.42 -3.94 109.86
N GLY A 517 6.27 -5.11 110.49
CA GLY A 517 7.30 -5.74 111.32
C GLY A 517 6.73 -6.83 112.20
N THR A 518 7.58 -7.39 113.08
CA THR A 518 7.12 -8.29 114.14
C THR A 518 6.37 -7.50 115.19
N ALA A 519 5.17 -7.97 115.53
CA ALA A 519 4.43 -7.45 116.66
C ALA A 519 4.84 -8.22 117.92
N ALA A 520 5.08 -7.49 119.02
CA ALA A 520 5.26 -8.08 120.34
C ALA A 520 4.12 -7.63 121.24
N SER A 521 3.56 -8.58 121.99
CA SER A 521 2.58 -8.33 123.05
C SER A 521 2.97 -9.12 124.28
N LEU A 522 2.58 -8.64 125.46
CA LEU A 522 2.65 -9.45 126.67
C LEU A 522 1.61 -10.58 126.56
N GLU A 523 1.95 -11.75 127.10
CA GLU A 523 1.11 -12.96 127.02
C GLU A 523 -0.29 -12.78 127.65
N ASP A 524 -0.45 -11.81 128.54
CA ASP A 524 -1.72 -11.46 129.19
C ASP A 524 -2.24 -10.04 128.81
N ALA A 525 -1.81 -9.49 127.68
CA ALA A 525 -2.16 -8.12 127.28
C ALA A 525 -3.66 -7.91 126.92
N GLY A 526 -4.45 -8.98 126.86
CA GLY A 526 -5.84 -8.91 126.39
C GLY A 526 -5.94 -8.55 124.91
N SER A 527 -6.89 -7.69 124.53
CA SER A 527 -7.03 -7.23 123.15
C SER A 527 -5.92 -6.25 122.79
N VAL A 528 -5.08 -6.61 121.83
CA VAL A 528 -3.95 -5.81 121.38
C VAL A 528 -4.30 -5.14 120.04
N VAL A 529 -4.16 -3.81 119.99
CA VAL A 529 -4.25 -3.04 118.74
C VAL A 529 -2.84 -2.68 118.31
N ILE A 530 -2.46 -3.08 117.10
CA ILE A 530 -1.18 -2.72 116.48
C ILE A 530 -1.47 -1.77 115.31
N PRO A 531 -1.39 -0.44 115.52
CA PRO A 531 -1.60 0.53 114.46
C PRO A 531 -0.61 0.29 113.30
N GLY A 532 -1.12 0.27 112.07
CA GLY A 532 -0.27 0.10 110.89
C GLY A 532 0.35 -1.29 110.73
N PHE A 533 -0.27 -2.34 111.29
CA PHE A 533 0.22 -3.73 111.16
C PHE A 533 0.40 -4.15 109.69
N LEU A 534 -0.58 -3.82 108.85
CA LEU A 534 -0.48 -3.89 107.39
C LEU A 534 -0.18 -2.48 106.86
N ALA A 535 0.78 -2.40 105.96
CA ALA A 535 1.15 -1.21 105.23
C ALA A 535 1.14 -1.50 103.73
N ASP A 536 1.13 -0.44 102.91
CA ASP A 536 1.24 -0.53 101.45
C ASP A 536 0.20 -1.48 100.83
N ILE A 537 -1.03 -1.46 101.37
CA ILE A 537 -2.14 -2.29 100.89
C ILE A 537 -2.64 -1.68 99.58
N LEU A 538 -2.47 -2.41 98.49
CA LEU A 538 -2.88 -1.99 97.15
C LEU A 538 -3.70 -3.09 96.47
N PRO A 539 -4.75 -2.71 95.70
CA PRO A 539 -5.63 -3.67 95.04
C PRO A 539 -4.96 -4.48 93.94
N GLY A 540 -3.91 -3.92 93.35
CA GLY A 540 -2.98 -4.58 92.43
C GLY A 540 -1.55 -4.05 92.62
N PRO A 541 -0.60 -4.45 91.77
CA PRO A 541 0.71 -3.84 91.73
C PRO A 541 0.60 -2.35 91.35
N PRO A 542 1.53 -1.46 91.78
CA PRO A 542 1.48 -0.03 91.47
C PRO A 542 1.47 0.33 89.97
N SER A 543 1.93 -0.60 89.12
CA SER A 543 1.94 -0.47 87.66
C SER A 543 0.56 -0.68 87.01
N ALA A 544 -0.33 -1.45 87.66
CA ALA A 544 -1.70 -1.72 87.20
C ALA A 544 -2.65 -0.61 87.66
N THR A 545 -2.67 0.49 86.90
CA THR A 545 -3.39 1.70 87.31
C THR A 545 -4.91 1.56 87.33
N ASP A 546 -5.47 0.64 86.55
CA ASP A 546 -6.89 0.33 86.50
C ASP A 546 -7.41 -0.40 87.75
N GLU A 547 -6.50 -1.00 88.52
CA GLU A 547 -6.82 -1.69 89.78
C GLU A 547 -7.15 -0.71 90.91
N ALA A 548 -6.78 0.57 90.79
CA ALA A 548 -6.88 1.57 91.87
C ALA A 548 -8.29 1.77 92.45
N ALA A 549 -9.34 1.45 91.68
CA ALA A 549 -10.74 1.58 92.10
C ALA A 549 -11.32 0.30 92.72
N GLN A 550 -10.57 -0.80 92.73
CA GLN A 550 -11.07 -2.07 93.25
C GLN A 550 -11.15 -2.10 94.78
N THR A 551 -12.06 -2.92 95.30
CA THR A 551 -12.26 -3.09 96.75
C THR A 551 -11.53 -4.31 97.29
N LEU A 552 -10.88 -4.16 98.45
CA LEU A 552 -10.13 -5.22 99.09
C LEU A 552 -10.80 -5.75 100.36
N THR A 553 -10.66 -7.06 100.60
CA THR A 553 -11.02 -7.70 101.86
C THR A 553 -9.84 -8.49 102.39
N VAL A 554 -9.50 -8.29 103.66
CA VAL A 554 -8.43 -9.04 104.34
C VAL A 554 -9.05 -10.13 105.20
N HIS A 555 -8.61 -11.37 104.98
CA HIS A 555 -8.93 -12.50 105.83
C HIS A 555 -7.67 -12.94 106.58
N ALA A 556 -7.74 -12.97 107.90
CA ALA A 556 -6.68 -13.51 108.76
C ALA A 556 -7.16 -14.83 109.37
N THR A 557 -6.29 -15.83 109.38
CA THR A 557 -6.55 -17.12 110.04
C THR A 557 -5.33 -17.49 110.89
N PRO A 558 -5.49 -17.83 112.18
CA PRO A 558 -4.38 -18.29 113.00
C PRO A 558 -3.78 -19.57 112.41
N ILE A 559 -2.45 -19.60 112.28
CA ILE A 559 -1.72 -20.78 111.77
C ILE A 559 -1.30 -21.70 112.94
N ASP A 560 -1.18 -21.14 114.14
CA ASP A 560 -0.93 -21.83 115.41
C ASP A 560 -1.90 -21.27 116.48
N PRO A 561 -3.13 -21.81 116.55
CA PRO A 561 -4.23 -21.24 117.34
C PRO A 561 -4.15 -21.47 118.86
#